data_AF-A0A0U3Q9D3-F1
#
_entry.id   AF-A0A0U3Q9D3-F1
#
_cell.length_a   1.000
_cell.length_b   1.000
_cell.length_c   1.000
_cell.angle_alpha   90.00
_cell.angle_beta   90.00
_cell.angle_gamma   90.00
#
_symmetry.space_group_name_H-M   'P 1'
#
loop_
_entity.id
_entity.type
_entity.pdbx_description
1 polymer ?
#
loop_
_entity_poly.entity_id
_entity_poly.type
_entity_poly.pdbx_seq_one_letter_code
_entity_poly.pdbx_strand_id
1 'polypeptide(L)'
;MNVKPRGCIADECVGQSYRAAGPLESALALAAIGLMIATALGLYQMHRFEGRGARIVRIASLIAAASMLVGILGLVINNVFFNSGLVYFLVAFPGILLAMLAFAVTGAGLMRSRVMPPWAGAMLILTSLLLLVHNDQNELILLVIPFGVTWMVLGGLLWSTTASSSSRWHARIQHV
;
A
#
# COMPACT_ATOMS: atom_id res chain seq x y z
N MET A 1 12.72 25.65 14.17
CA MET A 1 12.25 25.58 12.77
C MET A 1 13.38 24.99 11.95
N ASN A 2 13.33 23.69 11.64
CA ASN A 2 14.35 23.03 10.81
C ASN A 2 13.98 23.19 9.35
N VAL A 3 14.48 24.26 8.73
CA VAL A 3 14.43 24.46 7.29
C VAL A 3 15.52 23.56 6.70
N LYS A 4 15.16 22.35 6.24
CA LYS A 4 16.09 21.40 5.57
C LYS A 4 16.94 22.18 4.54
N PRO A 5 18.29 22.13 4.58
CA PRO A 5 19.05 20.92 4.25
C PRO A 5 20.27 20.68 5.20
N ARG A 6 20.87 19.48 5.26
CA ARG A 6 21.92 19.07 4.30
C ARG A 6 21.62 17.68 3.75
N GLY A 7 21.05 17.68 2.54
CA GLY A 7 21.41 16.66 1.57
C GLY A 7 22.83 16.95 1.08
N CYS A 8 23.62 15.91 0.85
CA CYS A 8 24.84 16.01 0.06
C CYS A 8 24.48 16.48 -1.36
N ILE A 9 25.42 17.12 -2.06
CA ILE A 9 25.27 17.52 -3.46
C ILE A 9 26.43 16.91 -4.24
N ALA A 10 26.11 16.27 -5.37
CA ALA A 10 27.09 15.67 -6.28
C ALA A 10 28.02 14.66 -5.57
N ASP A 11 29.33 14.86 -5.61
CA ASP A 11 30.34 13.86 -5.24
C ASP A 11 30.35 13.52 -3.74
N GLU A 12 29.72 14.35 -2.91
CA GLU A 12 29.51 14.08 -1.48
C GLU A 12 28.45 12.99 -1.22
N CYS A 13 27.63 12.63 -2.21
CA CYS A 13 26.58 11.61 -2.08
C CYS A 13 26.99 10.19 -2.45
N VAL A 14 28.28 9.90 -2.67
CA VAL A 14 28.72 8.53 -2.96
C VAL A 14 28.45 7.64 -1.75
N GLY A 15 27.31 6.95 -1.78
CA GLY A 15 26.82 6.09 -0.70
C GLY A 15 25.84 6.74 0.29
N GLN A 16 25.37 7.98 0.07
CA GLN A 16 24.36 8.65 0.91
C GLN A 16 23.20 9.21 0.08
N SER A 17 22.00 9.27 0.68
CA SER A 17 20.82 9.83 0.03
C SER A 17 20.85 11.36 0.04
N TYR A 18 20.38 11.98 -1.05
CA TYR A 18 20.24 13.44 -1.19
C TYR A 18 19.29 14.09 -0.17
N ARG A 19 18.58 13.29 0.64
CA ARG A 19 17.70 13.78 1.71
C ARG A 19 17.71 12.81 2.88
N ALA A 20 18.15 13.27 4.05
CA ALA A 20 17.97 12.55 5.30
C ALA A 20 16.48 12.47 5.66
N ALA A 21 15.97 11.26 5.88
CA ALA A 21 14.62 11.04 6.35
C ALA A 21 14.48 11.54 7.80
N GLY A 22 13.53 12.42 8.06
CA GLY A 22 13.23 12.87 9.43
C GLY A 22 12.41 11.83 10.20
N PRO A 23 12.40 11.85 11.54
CA PRO A 23 11.61 10.91 12.36
C PRO A 23 10.10 11.00 12.06
N LEU A 24 9.61 12.19 11.71
CA LEU A 24 8.23 12.39 11.27
C LEU A 24 7.96 11.70 9.92
N GLU A 25 8.87 11.83 8.94
CA GLU A 25 8.72 11.16 7.63
C GLU A 25 8.68 9.63 7.80
N SER A 26 9.52 9.07 8.68
CA SER A 26 9.49 7.63 9.02
C SER A 26 8.19 7.20 9.69
N ALA A 27 7.66 8.01 10.63
CA ALA A 27 6.40 7.71 11.30
C ALA A 27 5.20 7.75 10.33
N LEU A 28 5.14 8.74 9.43
CA LEU A 28 4.09 8.79 8.40
C LEU A 28 4.17 7.62 7.44
N ALA A 29 5.38 7.20 7.03
CA ALA A 29 5.55 6.04 6.18
C ALA A 29 4.99 4.77 6.84
N LEU A 30 5.34 4.52 8.11
CA LEU A 30 4.81 3.38 8.89
C LEU A 30 3.28 3.44 9.04
N ALA A 31 2.72 4.62 9.29
CA ALA A 31 1.27 4.79 9.37
C ALA A 31 0.58 4.50 8.03
N ALA A 32 1.12 5.00 6.92
CA ALA A 32 0.60 4.73 5.57
C ALA A 32 0.62 3.24 5.24
N ILE A 33 1.71 2.56 5.61
CA ILE A 33 1.82 1.10 5.49
C ILE A 33 0.74 0.39 6.31
N GLY A 34 0.57 0.78 7.59
CA GLY A 34 -0.44 0.18 8.46
C GLY A 34 -1.84 0.30 7.85
N LEU A 35 -2.15 1.45 7.25
CA LEU A 35 -3.41 1.69 6.54
C LEU A 35 -3.54 0.83 5.28
N MET A 36 -2.47 0.65 4.49
CA MET A 36 -2.48 -0.24 3.32
C MET A 36 -2.74 -1.69 3.72
N ILE A 37 -2.06 -2.18 4.78
CA ILE A 37 -2.28 -3.53 5.32
C ILE A 37 -3.72 -3.67 5.83
N ALA A 38 -4.22 -2.71 6.60
CA ALA A 38 -5.59 -2.72 7.09
C ALA A 38 -6.61 -2.75 5.95
N THR A 39 -6.37 -1.99 4.88
CA THR A 39 -7.23 -1.97 3.68
C THR A 39 -7.20 -3.32 2.95
N ALA A 40 -6.02 -3.93 2.79
CA ALA A 40 -5.88 -5.26 2.19
C ALA A 40 -6.61 -6.34 3.02
N LEU A 41 -6.50 -6.28 4.35
CA LEU A 41 -7.23 -7.18 5.25
C LEU A 41 -8.74 -6.93 5.22
N GLY A 42 -9.19 -5.68 5.11
CA GLY A 42 -10.61 -5.34 4.92
C GLY A 42 -11.18 -5.92 3.61
N LEU A 43 -10.41 -5.86 2.53
CA LEU A 43 -10.75 -6.52 1.25
C LEU A 43 -10.83 -8.04 1.40
N TYR A 44 -9.92 -8.65 2.16
CA TYR A 44 -9.94 -10.08 2.44
C TYR A 44 -11.22 -10.50 3.20
N GLN A 45 -11.61 -9.71 4.20
CA GLN A 45 -12.77 -9.98 5.06
C GLN A 45 -14.12 -9.71 4.40
N MET A 46 -14.16 -9.06 3.23
CA MET A 46 -15.43 -8.84 2.53
C MET A 46 -16.10 -10.16 2.14
N HIS A 47 -17.27 -10.41 2.73
CA HIS A 47 -18.09 -11.59 2.47
C HIS A 47 -18.85 -11.54 1.13
N ARG A 48 -18.95 -10.35 0.50
CA ARG A 48 -19.69 -10.14 -0.76
C ARG A 48 -19.02 -10.75 -2.00
N PHE A 49 -17.81 -11.28 -1.87
CA PHE A 49 -17.16 -11.98 -2.96
C PHE A 49 -17.70 -13.41 -3.08
N GLU A 50 -18.70 -13.63 -3.92
CA GLU A 50 -19.17 -14.97 -4.31
C GLU A 50 -18.57 -15.39 -5.65
N GLY A 51 -18.10 -16.64 -5.77
CA GLY A 51 -17.56 -17.23 -7.01
C GLY A 51 -16.03 -17.31 -7.11
N ARG A 52 -15.51 -17.88 -8.22
CA ARG A 52 -14.06 -18.13 -8.40
C ARG A 52 -13.19 -16.86 -8.35
N GLY A 53 -13.73 -15.72 -8.80
CA GLY A 53 -13.04 -14.42 -8.73
C GLY A 53 -12.76 -13.94 -7.30
N ALA A 54 -13.60 -14.36 -6.34
CA ALA A 54 -13.43 -14.06 -4.92
C ALA A 54 -12.13 -14.62 -4.35
N ARG A 55 -11.81 -15.86 -4.72
CA ARG A 55 -10.66 -16.58 -4.19
C ARG A 55 -9.35 -15.95 -4.62
N ILE A 56 -9.28 -15.50 -5.88
CA ILE A 56 -8.12 -14.80 -6.44
C ILE A 56 -7.89 -13.49 -5.69
N VAL A 57 -8.94 -12.68 -5.50
CA VAL A 57 -8.83 -11.39 -4.77
C VAL A 57 -8.34 -11.61 -3.34
N ARG A 58 -8.89 -12.60 -2.63
CA ARG A 58 -8.50 -12.92 -1.24
C ARG A 58 -7.05 -13.39 -1.12
N ILE A 59 -6.63 -14.28 -2.01
CA ILE A 59 -5.24 -14.77 -2.02
C ILE A 59 -4.30 -13.61 -2.36
N ALA A 60 -4.62 -12.81 -3.38
CA ALA A 60 -3.84 -11.65 -3.77
C ALA A 60 -3.73 -10.62 -2.64
N SER A 61 -4.82 -10.31 -1.93
CA SER A 61 -4.78 -9.38 -0.80
C SER A 61 -3.93 -9.87 0.36
N LEU A 62 -3.96 -11.18 0.65
CA LEU A 62 -3.10 -11.77 1.68
C LEU A 62 -1.62 -11.75 1.28
N ILE A 63 -1.33 -12.12 0.03
CA ILE A 63 0.03 -12.04 -0.53
C ILE A 63 0.53 -10.59 -0.46
N ALA A 64 -0.29 -9.62 -0.86
CA ALA A 64 0.06 -8.21 -0.82
C ALA A 64 0.38 -7.74 0.61
N ALA A 65 -0.47 -8.07 1.59
CA ALA A 65 -0.25 -7.72 2.99
C ALA A 65 1.04 -8.36 3.55
N ALA A 66 1.25 -9.66 3.30
CA ALA A 66 2.42 -10.39 3.79
C ALA A 66 3.72 -9.89 3.14
N SER A 67 3.72 -9.70 1.82
CA SER A 67 4.90 -9.21 1.09
C SER A 67 5.25 -7.77 1.45
N MET A 68 4.26 -6.90 1.69
CA MET A 68 4.48 -5.56 2.22
C MET A 68 5.14 -5.60 3.59
N LEU A 69 4.63 -6.45 4.50
CA LEU A 69 5.20 -6.65 5.83
C LEU A 69 6.67 -7.11 5.76
N VAL A 70 6.94 -8.13 4.94
CA VAL A 70 8.29 -8.67 4.72
C VAL A 70 9.21 -7.61 4.12
N GLY A 71 8.75 -6.86 3.11
CA GLY A 71 9.52 -5.82 2.46
C GLY A 71 10.00 -4.75 3.45
N ILE A 72 9.10 -4.35 4.35
CA ILE A 72 9.37 -3.28 5.32
C ILE A 72 10.23 -3.78 6.47
N LEU A 73 9.95 -4.98 6.99
CA LEU A 73 10.83 -5.61 7.96
C LEU A 73 12.25 -5.76 7.39
N GLY A 74 12.38 -6.18 6.13
CA GLY A 74 13.66 -6.21 5.43
C GLY A 74 14.33 -4.84 5.37
N LEU A 75 13.57 -3.78 5.10
CA LEU A 75 14.09 -2.42 5.04
C LEU A 75 14.55 -1.91 6.42
N VAL A 76 13.77 -2.16 7.47
CA VAL A 76 14.15 -1.81 8.86
C VAL A 76 15.38 -2.60 9.29
N ILE A 77 15.39 -3.91 9.03
CA ILE A 77 16.52 -4.77 9.40
C ILE A 77 17.80 -4.34 8.66
N ASN A 78 17.70 -4.03 7.37
CA ASN A 78 18.81 -3.52 6.58
C ASN A 78 19.39 -2.24 7.19
N ASN A 79 18.54 -1.27 7.54
CA ASN A 79 18.98 0.02 8.05
C ASN A 79 19.50 -0.03 9.50
N VAL A 80 18.94 -0.89 10.35
CA VAL A 80 19.28 -0.96 11.78
C VAL A 80 20.49 -1.87 12.05
N PHE A 81 20.58 -3.01 11.36
CA PHE A 81 21.54 -4.06 11.74
C PHE A 81 22.69 -4.26 10.75
N PHE A 82 22.46 -4.11 9.44
CA PHE A 82 23.42 -4.55 8.42
C PHE A 82 24.08 -3.41 7.64
N ASN A 83 23.35 -2.33 7.36
CA ASN A 83 23.73 -1.19 6.53
C ASN A 83 24.56 -1.54 5.27
N SER A 84 24.33 -2.72 4.68
CA SER A 84 25.16 -3.31 3.62
C SER A 84 24.44 -3.39 2.27
N GLY A 85 23.17 -3.00 2.21
CA GLY A 85 22.34 -3.04 0.99
C GLY A 85 21.92 -4.45 0.55
N LEU A 86 22.59 -5.51 1.02
CA LEU A 86 22.26 -6.91 0.70
C LEU A 86 20.86 -7.31 1.14
N VAL A 87 20.47 -6.96 2.38
CA VAL A 87 19.14 -7.27 2.91
C VAL A 87 18.08 -6.48 2.14
N TYR A 88 18.40 -5.24 1.74
CA TYR A 88 17.51 -4.47 0.86
C TYR A 88 17.29 -5.20 -0.48
N PHE A 89 18.36 -5.60 -1.16
CA PHE A 89 18.26 -6.20 -2.49
C PHE A 89 17.64 -7.61 -2.50
N LEU A 90 17.91 -8.42 -1.47
CA LEU A 90 17.45 -9.82 -1.40
C LEU A 90 16.09 -9.99 -0.74
N VAL A 91 15.68 -9.07 0.13
CA VAL A 91 14.46 -9.23 0.94
C VAL A 91 13.52 -8.04 0.75
N ALA A 92 13.99 -6.82 0.99
CA ALA A 92 13.12 -5.65 0.98
C ALA A 92 12.53 -5.39 -0.41
N PHE A 93 13.40 -5.31 -1.42
CA PHE A 93 13.03 -5.00 -2.79
C PHE A 93 12.11 -6.07 -3.42
N PRO A 94 12.42 -7.39 -3.35
CA PRO A 94 11.52 -8.42 -3.86
C PRO A 94 10.18 -8.45 -3.13
N GLY A 95 10.17 -8.20 -1.82
CA GLY A 95 8.94 -8.11 -1.03
C GLY A 95 8.05 -6.96 -1.48
N ILE A 96 8.62 -5.77 -1.67
CA ILE A 96 7.90 -4.59 -2.17
C ILE A 96 7.38 -4.84 -3.60
N LEU A 97 8.21 -5.41 -4.48
CA LEU A 97 7.83 -5.70 -5.86
C LEU A 97 6.70 -6.72 -5.95
N LEU A 98 6.76 -7.78 -5.12
CA LEU A 98 5.69 -8.76 -5.01
C LEU A 98 4.39 -8.13 -4.48
N ALA A 99 4.47 -7.19 -3.54
CA ALA A 99 3.32 -6.45 -3.05
C ALA A 99 2.65 -5.63 -4.16
N MET A 100 3.44 -4.92 -4.98
CA MET A 100 2.93 -4.15 -6.12
C MET A 100 2.20 -5.03 -7.14
N LEU A 101 2.79 -6.18 -7.50
CA LEU A 101 2.15 -7.14 -8.40
C LEU A 101 0.86 -7.71 -7.80
N ALA A 102 0.88 -8.05 -6.51
CA ALA A 102 -0.30 -8.55 -5.81
C ALA A 102 -1.42 -7.51 -5.77
N PHE A 103 -1.11 -6.22 -5.55
CA PHE A 103 -2.10 -5.15 -5.63
C PHE A 103 -2.69 -4.98 -7.03
N ALA A 104 -1.90 -5.10 -8.09
CA ALA A 104 -2.41 -5.08 -9.46
C ALA A 104 -3.39 -6.24 -9.72
N VAL A 105 -3.08 -7.45 -9.23
CA VAL A 105 -3.99 -8.61 -9.30
C VAL A 105 -5.26 -8.37 -8.50
N THR A 106 -5.16 -7.80 -7.29
CA THR A 106 -6.31 -7.40 -6.47
C THR A 106 -7.18 -6.40 -7.22
N GLY A 107 -6.59 -5.37 -7.84
CA GLY A 107 -7.31 -4.36 -8.63
C GLY A 107 -8.06 -4.96 -9.82
N ALA A 108 -7.41 -5.88 -10.56
CA ALA A 108 -8.05 -6.59 -11.67
C ALA A 108 -9.23 -7.46 -11.20
N GLY A 109 -9.08 -8.11 -10.04
CA GLY A 109 -10.15 -8.87 -9.41
C GLY A 109 -11.30 -8.00 -8.91
N LEU A 110 -11.02 -6.80 -8.39
CA LEU A 110 -12.04 -5.81 -8.03
C LEU A 110 -12.86 -5.36 -9.24
N MET A 111 -12.20 -5.09 -10.38
CA MET A 111 -12.88 -4.75 -11.63
C MET A 111 -13.81 -5.87 -12.12
N ARG A 112 -13.37 -7.13 -12.01
CA ARG A 112 -14.17 -8.29 -12.44
C ARG A 112 -15.33 -8.62 -11.51
N SER A 113 -15.14 -8.48 -10.21
CA SER A 113 -16.11 -8.90 -9.20
C SER A 113 -17.28 -7.93 -9.00
N ARG A 114 -17.16 -6.68 -9.47
CA ARG A 114 -18.15 -5.61 -9.29
C ARG A 114 -18.54 -5.34 -7.82
N VAL A 115 -17.74 -5.82 -6.86
CA VAL A 115 -17.94 -5.57 -5.41
C VAL A 115 -17.67 -4.10 -5.07
N MET A 116 -16.80 -3.46 -5.84
CA MET A 116 -16.50 -2.04 -5.79
C MET A 116 -16.67 -1.42 -7.18
N PRO A 117 -16.76 -0.08 -7.29
CA PRO A 117 -16.74 0.60 -8.57
C PRO A 117 -15.50 0.20 -9.39
N PRO A 118 -15.64 -0.11 -10.69
CA PRO A 118 -14.54 -0.61 -11.51
C PRO A 118 -13.37 0.38 -11.62
N TRP A 119 -13.64 1.67 -11.51
CA TRP A 119 -12.61 2.71 -11.48
C TRP A 119 -11.67 2.58 -10.28
N ALA A 120 -12.13 2.05 -9.13
CA ALA A 120 -11.27 1.85 -7.96
C ALA A 120 -10.23 0.75 -8.21
N GLY A 121 -10.63 -0.33 -8.89
CA GLY A 121 -9.70 -1.38 -9.31
C GLY A 121 -8.72 -0.90 -10.38
N ALA A 122 -9.18 -0.07 -11.33
CA ALA A 122 -8.32 0.55 -12.34
C ALA A 122 -7.28 1.49 -11.71
N MET A 123 -7.69 2.32 -10.75
CA MET A 123 -6.79 3.21 -9.99
C MET A 123 -5.76 2.41 -9.20
N LEU A 124 -6.16 1.31 -8.56
CA LEU A 124 -5.23 0.45 -7.84
C LEU A 124 -4.17 -0.15 -8.78
N ILE A 125 -4.57 -0.67 -9.94
CA ILE A 125 -3.63 -1.17 -10.95
C ILE A 125 -2.67 -0.06 -11.40
N LEU A 126 -3.24 1.08 -11.85
CA LEU A 126 -2.47 2.17 -12.41
C LEU A 126 -1.44 2.67 -11.40
N THR A 127 -1.86 2.93 -10.17
CA THR A 127 -0.97 3.47 -9.13
C THR A 127 0.04 2.46 -8.61
N SER A 128 -0.30 1.17 -8.52
CA SER A 128 0.67 0.11 -8.21
C SER A 128 1.73 -0.05 -9.29
N LEU A 129 1.37 0.05 -10.57
CA LEU A 129 2.33 -0.03 -11.68
C LEU A 129 3.19 1.23 -11.81
N LEU A 130 2.61 2.41 -11.56
CA LEU A 130 3.36 3.68 -11.55
C LEU A 130 4.47 3.68 -10.49
N LEU A 131 4.28 2.99 -9.37
CA LEU A 131 5.31 2.84 -8.36
C LEU A 131 6.51 1.99 -8.80
N LEU A 132 6.41 1.18 -9.86
CA LEU A 132 7.58 0.49 -10.42
C LEU A 132 8.53 1.46 -11.14
N VAL A 133 8.00 2.61 -11.57
CA VAL A 133 8.76 3.68 -12.25
C VAL A 133 9.24 4.73 -11.23
N HIS A 134 8.83 4.61 -9.96
CA HIS A 134 9.26 5.52 -8.90
C HIS A 134 10.79 5.47 -8.76
N ASN A 135 11.40 6.65 -8.87
CA ASN A 135 12.78 6.88 -8.48
C ASN A 135 12.77 7.96 -7.39
N ASP A 136 13.43 7.69 -6.27
CA ASP A 136 13.55 8.64 -5.16
C ASP A 136 14.45 9.84 -5.49
N GLN A 137 15.20 9.74 -6.59
CA GLN A 137 16.10 10.77 -7.11
C GLN A 137 15.46 11.71 -8.15
N ASN A 138 14.21 11.48 -8.57
CA ASN A 138 13.58 12.29 -9.61
C ASN A 138 12.18 12.76 -9.23
N GLU A 139 11.64 13.74 -9.97
CA GLU A 139 10.27 14.27 -9.83
C GLU A 139 9.16 13.20 -9.89
N LEU A 140 9.50 12.02 -10.41
CA LEU A 140 8.68 10.81 -10.36
C LEU A 140 8.31 10.35 -8.94
N ILE A 141 9.01 10.82 -7.89
CA ILE A 141 8.57 10.60 -6.49
C ILE A 141 7.16 11.17 -6.21
N LEU A 142 6.71 12.17 -6.98
CA LEU A 142 5.37 12.72 -6.86
C LEU A 142 4.28 11.70 -7.24
N LEU A 143 4.61 10.59 -7.91
CA LEU A 143 3.69 9.48 -8.19
C LEU A 143 3.25 8.74 -6.91
N VAL A 144 3.93 8.93 -5.78
CA VAL A 144 3.49 8.42 -4.47
C VAL A 144 2.19 9.11 -4.02
N ILE A 145 1.96 10.37 -4.41
CA ILE A 145 0.76 11.13 -4.03
C ILE A 145 -0.52 10.48 -4.59
N PRO A 146 -0.70 10.26 -5.91
CA PRO A 146 -1.90 9.62 -6.43
C PRO A 146 -2.07 8.17 -5.93
N PHE A 147 -0.96 7.47 -5.66
CA PHE A 147 -1.01 6.17 -5.00
C PHE A 147 -1.61 6.25 -3.59
N GLY A 148 -1.13 7.17 -2.75
CA GLY A 148 -1.69 7.40 -1.42
C GLY A 148 -3.18 7.77 -1.45
N VAL A 149 -3.58 8.64 -2.39
CA VAL A 149 -4.98 9.02 -2.58
C VAL A 149 -5.85 7.81 -2.94
N THR A 150 -5.36 6.91 -3.80
CA THR A 150 -6.09 5.70 -4.17
C THR A 150 -6.36 4.80 -2.97
N TRP A 151 -5.39 4.66 -2.06
CA TRP A 151 -5.57 3.93 -0.81
C TRP A 151 -6.55 4.60 0.15
N MET A 152 -6.51 5.92 0.28
CA MET A 152 -7.50 6.66 1.09
C MET A 152 -8.92 6.44 0.57
N VAL A 153 -9.10 6.51 -0.75
CA VAL A 153 -10.38 6.27 -1.40
C VAL A 153 -10.85 4.82 -1.21
N LEU A 154 -9.98 3.84 -1.40
CA LEU A 154 -10.30 2.43 -1.14
C LEU A 154 -10.70 2.19 0.32
N GLY A 155 -9.96 2.75 1.27
CA GLY A 155 -10.28 2.69 2.70
C GLY A 155 -11.63 3.33 3.01
N GLY A 156 -11.93 4.50 2.44
CA GLY A 156 -13.24 5.16 2.59
C GLY A 156 -14.39 4.36 1.99
N LEU A 157 -14.18 3.73 0.83
CA LEU A 157 -15.15 2.81 0.22
C LEU A 157 -15.40 1.59 1.12
N LEU A 158 -14.35 0.98 1.68
CA LEU A 158 -14.51 -0.11 2.65
C LEU A 158 -15.30 0.34 3.88
N TRP A 159 -14.96 1.48 4.46
CA TRP A 159 -15.63 2.02 5.65
C TRP A 159 -17.12 2.33 5.39
N SER A 160 -17.46 2.91 4.25
CA SER A 160 -18.86 3.19 3.90
C SER A 160 -19.67 1.91 3.71
N THR A 161 -19.06 0.82 3.22
CA THR A 161 -19.77 -0.45 3.05
C THR A 161 -20.12 -1.12 4.38
N THR A 162 -19.27 -1.01 5.42
CA THR A 162 -19.55 -1.57 6.75
C THR A 162 -20.63 -0.76 7.48
N ALA A 163 -20.63 0.57 7.38
CA ALA A 163 -21.66 1.43 7.97
C ALA A 163 -23.07 1.15 7.42
N SER A 164 -23.20 0.80 6.14
CA SER A 164 -24.49 0.45 5.51
C SER A 164 -25.13 -0.82 6.07
N SER A 165 -24.33 -1.71 6.66
CA SER A 165 -24.77 -2.99 7.23
C SER A 165 -25.46 -2.79 8.58
N SER A 166 -24.92 -1.94 9.46
CA SER A 166 -25.43 -1.75 10.82
C SER A 166 -26.78 -1.01 10.86
N SER A 167 -26.94 0.01 10.01
CA SER A 167 -28.20 0.76 9.88
C SER A 167 -29.38 -0.13 9.49
N ARG A 168 -29.17 -1.09 8.58
CA ARG A 168 -30.21 -1.98 8.08
C ARG A 168 -30.63 -3.05 9.10
N TRP A 169 -29.75 -3.40 10.04
CA TRP A 169 -30.05 -4.29 11.16
C TRP A 169 -30.87 -3.60 12.25
N HIS A 170 -30.57 -2.35 12.59
CA HIS A 170 -31.38 -1.59 13.56
C HIS A 170 -32.78 -1.27 13.05
N ALA A 171 -32.95 -0.97 11.77
CA ALA A 171 -34.28 -0.79 11.18
C ALA A 171 -35.12 -2.08 11.18
N ARG A 172 -34.50 -3.27 11.19
CA ARG A 172 -35.20 -4.56 11.23
C ARG A 172 -35.68 -4.96 12.63
N ILE A 173 -34.98 -4.52 13.68
CA ILE A 173 -35.35 -4.83 15.07
C ILE A 173 -36.48 -3.91 15.56
N GLN A 174 -36.65 -2.73 14.97
CA GLN A 174 -37.74 -1.80 15.33
C GLN A 174 -39.12 -2.18 14.74
N HIS A 175 -39.19 -3.23 13.91
CA HIS A 175 -40.44 -3.72 13.31
C HIS A 175 -40.87 -5.11 13.83
N VAL A 176 -40.34 -5.54 14.97
CA VAL A 176 -40.77 -6.76 15.68
C VAL A 176 -41.34 -6.39 17.03
#